data_AF-A0A094GR97-F1
#
_entry.id   AF-A0A094GR97-F1
#
_cell.length_a   1.000
_cell.length_b   1.000
_cell.length_c   1.000
_cell.angle_alpha   90.00
_cell.angle_beta   90.00
_cell.angle_gamma   90.00
#
_symmetry.space_group_name_H-M   'P 1'
#
loop_
_entity.id
_entity.type
_entity.pdbx_description
1 polymer ?
#
loop_
_entity_poly.entity_id
_entity_poly.type
_entity_poly.pdbx_seq_one_letter_code
_entity_poly.pdbx_strand_id
1 'polypeptide(L)'
;MFIKNLKRKWSSKPTTPITITPQLYLALYARLKYPNTYHYALHVSSSEGVSSPSIRTMKYHCKNIIAVTEGTVSIPWVYEAVKIDPESDPRIVVRVLLGDVSHIDMVDSLLEAVPVGEGRKEDFNCVSWVKDALLRLDQAGVISRGDVSGWESVERTALDYVTEKKQQGRFESGWEGDTSRRRLQSWNSPATSNSVVTTISSHATANMSVSRLITIVLLGLVAVTSIPCIMILHFRVGTFDLIESITQKAPHLLLGGPAVLRTVYSHIGPLDAQLTNLISFFPYWPVVTGATPELSLFGVYMGGQLLSCLALVVIEGERKGNAWGPIGFPTIWATSWVFIPFGFVQPVHNLVHVLFSRIGRAKGQADANAISANAKRIALLPVSLTLGYIIPSFVVCLPSPEVVSHHSRQGFLIAWQFFAIWTAVSQFILTGLVSDNKINRLLGIGESPQRKAATALRYTYNFVLVVTGLTHSLILVFGLCHAFIQSYSPETANQLHPLLIFQPISPFLNEKLDAFERGILSLLQHDTYFAGASSLIWALYLYSNVKPGVTFAALVGKATVFTVLFGPCGAALAVMKERDETVFADSTDSVTPKKQN
;
A
#
# COMPACT_ATOMS: atom_id res chain seq x y z
N MET A 1 43.61 7.34 -56.23
CA MET A 1 43.36 8.00 -57.54
C MET A 1 41.84 7.94 -57.75
N PHE A 2 41.01 8.98 -57.80
CA PHE A 2 41.18 10.41 -58.09
C PHE A 2 40.09 11.19 -57.29
N ILE A 3 40.49 12.11 -56.40
CA ILE A 3 40.46 13.58 -56.57
C ILE A 3 39.03 14.16 -56.34
N LYS A 4 38.72 14.73 -55.16
CA LYS A 4 39.00 16.11 -54.70
C LYS A 4 38.50 17.21 -55.66
N ASN A 5 37.55 18.04 -55.20
CA ASN A 5 37.65 19.51 -55.15
C ASN A 5 36.27 20.10 -54.78
N LEU A 6 36.12 20.67 -53.57
CA LEU A 6 36.39 22.07 -53.19
C LEU A 6 35.28 23.06 -53.60
N LYS A 7 34.46 23.38 -52.60
CA LYS A 7 33.88 24.70 -52.24
C LYS A 7 33.56 25.71 -53.36
N ARG A 8 32.28 26.10 -53.43
CA ARG A 8 31.75 27.50 -53.29
C ARG A 8 30.22 27.43 -53.33
N LYS A 9 29.53 27.75 -52.23
CA LYS A 9 28.85 29.03 -51.92
C LYS A 9 27.63 29.32 -52.82
N TRP A 10 26.64 29.98 -52.22
CA TRP A 10 25.31 30.39 -52.70
C TRP A 10 24.24 29.33 -52.42
N SER A 11 23.11 29.61 -51.79
CA SER A 11 22.46 30.87 -51.40
C SER A 11 21.49 30.51 -50.26
N SER A 12 21.50 31.29 -49.18
CA SER A 12 20.48 31.19 -48.13
C SER A 12 19.14 31.60 -48.74
N LYS A 13 18.30 30.62 -49.08
CA LYS A 13 16.86 30.85 -49.22
C LYS A 13 16.38 31.47 -47.90
N PRO A 14 15.57 32.53 -47.91
CA PRO A 14 14.96 33.02 -46.70
C PRO A 14 14.13 31.86 -46.14
N THR A 15 14.56 31.35 -44.99
CA THR A 15 13.76 30.42 -44.22
C THR A 15 12.63 31.28 -43.68
N THR A 16 11.47 31.23 -44.31
CA THR A 16 10.24 31.72 -43.69
C THR A 16 10.20 31.06 -42.31
N PRO A 17 10.18 31.81 -41.20
CA PRO A 17 10.01 31.20 -39.90
C PRO A 17 8.70 30.41 -39.97
N ILE A 18 8.76 29.10 -39.72
CA ILE A 18 7.56 28.34 -39.45
C ILE A 18 7.03 28.96 -38.16
N THR A 19 6.04 29.85 -38.28
CA THR A 19 5.29 30.36 -37.14
C THR A 19 4.56 29.17 -36.55
N ILE A 20 5.09 28.63 -35.44
CA ILE A 20 4.46 27.51 -34.77
C ILE A 20 3.30 28.08 -33.95
N THR A 21 2.08 27.85 -34.44
CA THR A 21 0.86 28.33 -33.81
C THR A 21 0.52 27.50 -32.58
N PRO A 22 0.25 28.11 -31.41
CA PRO A 22 -0.25 27.40 -30.25
C PRO A 22 -1.54 26.65 -30.55
N GLN A 23 -1.77 25.53 -29.89
CA GLN A 23 -2.88 24.62 -30.16
C GLN A 23 -3.79 24.45 -28.95
N LEU A 24 -5.10 24.53 -29.19
CA LEU A 24 -6.16 24.34 -28.22
C LEU A 24 -6.65 22.89 -28.25
N TYR A 25 -6.75 22.28 -27.08
CA TYR A 25 -7.22 20.91 -26.89
C TYR A 25 -8.33 20.84 -25.84
N LEU A 26 -9.28 19.94 -26.06
CA LEU A 26 -10.17 19.43 -25.01
C LEU A 26 -9.52 18.22 -24.34
N ALA A 27 -9.31 18.30 -23.04
CA ALA A 27 -8.76 17.21 -22.24
C ALA A 27 -9.82 16.59 -21.34
N LEU A 28 -9.97 15.26 -21.42
CA LEU A 28 -10.89 14.50 -20.58
C LEU A 28 -10.08 13.74 -19.52
N TYR A 29 -10.42 13.97 -18.26
CA TYR A 29 -9.78 13.36 -17.11
C TYR A 29 -10.66 12.30 -16.48
N ALA A 30 -10.06 11.18 -16.06
CA ALA A 30 -10.76 10.11 -15.35
C ALA A 30 -11.21 10.58 -13.97
N ARG A 31 -12.45 10.28 -13.59
CA ARG A 31 -12.97 10.47 -12.24
C ARG A 31 -12.96 9.15 -11.48
N LEU A 32 -12.11 9.04 -10.45
CA LEU A 32 -11.96 7.82 -9.64
C LEU A 32 -13.29 7.35 -9.02
N LYS A 33 -14.14 8.29 -8.58
CA LYS A 33 -15.45 8.01 -7.95
C LYS A 33 -16.55 7.62 -8.96
N TYR A 34 -16.41 8.01 -10.22
CA TYR A 34 -17.44 7.85 -11.26
C TYR A 34 -16.77 7.51 -12.61
N PRO A 35 -16.37 6.25 -12.83
CA PRO A 35 -15.50 5.84 -13.96
C PRO A 35 -16.12 6.04 -15.36
N ASN A 36 -17.44 6.27 -15.42
CA ASN A 36 -18.18 6.55 -16.65
C ASN A 36 -18.40 8.05 -16.90
N THR A 37 -17.86 8.92 -16.04
CA THR A 37 -17.95 10.37 -16.19
C THR A 37 -16.54 10.97 -16.22
N TYR A 38 -16.38 12.06 -16.97
CA TYR A 38 -15.08 12.70 -17.14
C TYR A 38 -15.07 14.10 -16.54
N HIS A 39 -13.91 14.52 -16.08
CA HIS A 39 -13.65 15.92 -15.76
C HIS A 39 -13.08 16.62 -17.00
N TYR A 40 -13.67 17.76 -17.38
CA TYR A 40 -13.34 18.47 -18.62
C TYR A 40 -12.39 19.63 -18.31
N ALA A 41 -11.39 19.80 -19.15
CA ALA A 41 -10.44 20.91 -19.08
C ALA A 41 -10.01 21.34 -20.49
N LEU A 42 -9.62 22.60 -20.65
CA LEU A 42 -9.00 23.11 -21.87
C LEU A 42 -7.49 23.15 -21.68
N HIS A 43 -6.75 22.60 -22.65
CA HIS A 43 -5.29 22.68 -22.68
C HIS A 43 -4.86 23.56 -23.84
N VAL A 44 -3.95 24.50 -23.58
CA VAL A 44 -3.28 25.25 -24.65
C VAL A 44 -1.80 24.92 -24.61
N SER A 45 -1.29 24.37 -25.71
CA SER A 45 0.10 23.95 -25.85
C SER A 45 0.81 24.79 -26.90
N SER A 46 2.00 25.31 -26.59
CA SER A 46 2.89 25.94 -27.57
C SER A 46 4.06 25.03 -27.89
N SER A 47 4.43 24.92 -29.17
CA SER A 47 5.55 24.11 -29.62
C SER A 47 6.74 24.99 -30.01
N GLU A 48 7.66 25.29 -29.08
CA GLU A 48 8.94 25.91 -29.43
C GLU A 48 10.13 24.94 -29.37
N GLY A 49 11.11 25.16 -30.24
CA GLY A 49 12.24 24.27 -30.53
C GLY A 49 13.20 24.01 -29.37
N VAL A 50 13.65 22.75 -29.29
CA VAL A 50 14.92 22.13 -28.80
C VAL A 50 15.73 22.73 -27.62
N SER A 51 15.26 23.71 -26.87
CA SER A 51 15.98 24.20 -25.67
C SER A 51 15.07 24.29 -24.45
N SER A 52 15.24 23.31 -23.55
CA SER A 52 14.64 23.12 -22.21
C SER A 52 13.25 22.44 -22.12
N PRO A 53 13.12 21.34 -21.33
CA PRO A 53 11.91 20.51 -21.22
C PRO A 53 11.00 20.87 -20.03
N SER A 54 10.81 22.15 -19.70
CA SER A 54 9.93 22.57 -18.59
C SER A 54 8.64 23.25 -19.10
N ILE A 55 7.54 22.52 -18.92
CA ILE A 55 6.12 22.87 -18.96
C ILE A 55 5.63 23.80 -20.08
N ARG A 56 5.11 23.19 -21.15
CA ARG A 56 4.64 23.86 -22.39
C ARG A 56 3.12 23.89 -22.57
N THR A 57 2.36 23.36 -21.60
CA THR A 57 0.90 23.29 -21.68
C THR A 57 0.28 23.98 -20.48
N MET A 58 -0.63 24.92 -20.74
CA MET A 58 -1.48 25.51 -19.72
C MET A 58 -2.80 24.74 -19.68
N LYS A 59 -3.24 24.35 -18.49
CA LYS A 59 -4.54 23.73 -18.23
C LYS A 59 -5.46 24.75 -17.59
N TYR A 60 -6.64 24.90 -18.17
CA TYR A 60 -7.72 25.74 -17.68
C TYR A 60 -8.93 24.87 -17.36
N HIS A 61 -9.42 24.97 -16.13
CA HIS A 61 -10.64 24.27 -15.74
C HIS A 61 -11.30 24.91 -14.53
N CYS A 62 -12.57 24.57 -14.31
CA CYS A 62 -13.24 24.79 -13.04
C CYS A 62 -13.24 23.52 -12.19
N LYS A 63 -13.08 23.66 -10.88
CA LYS A 63 -13.21 22.56 -9.91
C LYS A 63 -14.00 23.02 -8.70
N ASN A 64 -14.64 22.08 -8.02
CA ASN A 64 -15.21 22.35 -6.71
C ASN A 64 -14.08 22.36 -5.68
N ILE A 65 -14.06 23.40 -4.84
CA ILE A 65 -13.28 23.41 -3.60
C ILE A 65 -14.26 23.46 -2.42
N ILE A 66 -13.84 22.97 -1.26
CA ILE A 66 -14.64 23.10 -0.04
C ILE A 66 -14.16 24.35 0.67
N ALA A 67 -15.04 25.34 0.84
CA ALA A 67 -14.76 26.60 1.54
C ALA A 67 -15.66 26.73 2.77
N VAL A 68 -15.05 27.04 3.92
CA VAL A 68 -15.76 27.24 5.19
C VAL A 68 -15.62 28.71 5.59
N THR A 69 -16.73 29.45 5.56
CA THR A 69 -16.78 30.86 5.97
C THR A 69 -17.83 30.98 7.08
N GLU A 70 -17.45 31.55 8.23
CA GLU A 70 -18.34 31.81 9.38
C GLU A 70 -19.22 30.61 9.80
N GLY A 71 -18.63 29.41 9.85
CA GLY A 71 -19.34 28.20 10.30
C GLY A 71 -20.29 27.58 9.27
N THR A 72 -20.40 28.14 8.06
CA THR A 72 -21.19 27.56 6.96
C THR A 72 -20.27 26.89 5.95
N VAL A 73 -20.51 25.61 5.66
CA VAL A 73 -19.78 24.86 4.61
C VAL A 73 -20.40 25.18 3.26
N SER A 74 -19.57 25.67 2.35
CA SER A 74 -19.92 25.86 0.94
C SER A 74 -18.97 25.04 0.05
N ILE A 75 -19.47 24.61 -1.10
CA ILE A 75 -18.66 23.94 -2.13
C ILE A 75 -18.63 24.87 -3.35
N PRO A 76 -17.90 26.00 -3.30
CA PRO A 76 -17.84 26.90 -4.43
C PRO A 76 -17.05 26.26 -5.58
N TRP A 77 -17.50 26.57 -6.80
CA TRP A 77 -16.69 26.35 -7.98
C TRP A 77 -15.59 27.41 -8.04
N VAL A 78 -14.38 26.98 -8.42
CA VAL A 78 -13.22 27.86 -8.60
C VAL A 78 -12.56 27.54 -9.93
N TYR A 79 -12.25 28.60 -10.67
CA TYR A 79 -11.43 28.57 -11.87
C TYR A 79 -9.95 28.43 -11.50
N GLU A 80 -9.23 27.55 -12.20
CA GLU A 80 -7.81 27.32 -12.03
C GLU A 80 -7.12 27.27 -13.39
N ALA A 81 -6.05 28.06 -13.53
CA ALA A 81 -5.12 28.03 -14.65
C ALA A 81 -3.76 27.55 -14.14
N VAL A 82 -3.28 26.39 -14.63
CA VAL A 82 -2.06 25.76 -14.13
C VAL A 82 -1.21 25.16 -15.24
N LYS A 83 0.09 25.36 -15.12
CA LYS A 83 1.12 24.78 -16.00
C LYS A 83 1.24 23.28 -15.74
N ILE A 84 1.04 22.43 -16.76
CA ILE A 84 1.12 20.97 -16.65
C ILE A 84 1.98 20.31 -17.75
N ASP A 85 2.53 19.13 -17.45
CA ASP A 85 3.06 18.21 -18.47
C ASP A 85 2.02 17.10 -18.75
N PRO A 86 1.36 17.12 -19.92
CA PRO A 86 0.31 16.16 -20.25
C PRO A 86 0.76 14.70 -20.33
N GLU A 87 2.05 14.44 -20.56
CA GLU A 87 2.57 13.05 -20.61
C GLU A 87 2.80 12.48 -19.20
N SER A 88 2.82 13.33 -18.18
CA SER A 88 3.08 12.95 -16.79
C SER A 88 1.82 12.77 -15.93
N ASP A 89 0.65 13.25 -16.38
CA ASP A 89 -0.61 13.12 -15.61
C ASP A 89 -1.38 11.86 -16.04
N PRO A 90 -1.34 10.78 -15.25
CA PRO A 90 -1.96 9.50 -15.60
C PRO A 90 -3.49 9.55 -15.61
N ARG A 91 -4.10 10.66 -15.17
CA ARG A 91 -5.56 10.83 -15.16
C ARG A 91 -6.10 11.31 -16.50
N ILE A 92 -5.25 11.81 -17.41
CA ILE A 92 -5.68 12.24 -18.75
C ILE A 92 -6.04 10.99 -19.57
N VAL A 93 -7.32 10.87 -19.94
CA VAL A 93 -7.84 9.76 -20.75
C VAL A 93 -7.57 10.05 -22.22
N VAL A 94 -7.93 11.24 -22.69
CA VAL A 94 -7.68 11.71 -24.06
C VAL A 94 -7.46 13.20 -24.10
N ARG A 95 -6.76 13.66 -25.16
CA ARG A 95 -6.66 15.06 -25.57
C ARG A 95 -7.08 15.16 -27.02
N VAL A 96 -8.15 15.91 -27.28
CA VAL A 96 -8.72 16.11 -28.62
C VAL A 96 -8.31 17.51 -29.09
N LEU A 97 -7.61 17.58 -30.23
CA LEU A 97 -7.22 18.85 -30.82
C LEU A 97 -8.46 19.55 -31.38
N LEU A 98 -8.74 20.76 -30.90
CA LEU A 98 -9.86 21.58 -31.34
C LEU A 98 -9.46 22.58 -32.42
N GLY A 99 -8.26 23.14 -32.32
CA GLY A 99 -7.78 24.11 -33.30
C GLY A 99 -6.50 24.84 -32.94
N ASP A 100 -6.05 25.71 -33.84
CA ASP A 100 -4.90 26.60 -33.67
C ASP A 100 -5.35 27.97 -33.10
N VAL A 101 -4.52 28.56 -32.24
CA VAL A 101 -4.79 29.80 -31.52
C VAL A 101 -3.93 30.93 -32.11
N SER A 102 -4.56 32.00 -32.60
CA SER A 102 -3.85 33.17 -33.18
C SER A 102 -3.39 34.17 -32.11
N HIS A 103 -4.20 34.38 -31.08
CA HIS A 103 -3.98 35.41 -30.05
C HIS A 103 -3.84 34.78 -28.66
N ILE A 104 -2.72 34.10 -28.43
CA ILE A 104 -2.44 33.38 -27.17
C ILE A 104 -2.49 34.31 -25.95
N ASP A 105 -2.05 35.55 -26.11
CA ASP A 105 -2.01 36.59 -25.07
C ASP A 105 -3.40 36.96 -24.53
N MET A 106 -4.46 36.68 -25.30
CA MET A 106 -5.85 36.96 -24.91
C MET A 106 -6.53 35.77 -24.24
N VAL A 107 -5.95 34.57 -24.32
CA VAL A 107 -6.59 33.34 -23.83
C VAL A 107 -6.80 33.38 -22.31
N ASP A 108 -5.78 33.78 -21.56
CA ASP A 108 -5.84 33.81 -20.09
C ASP A 108 -6.96 34.73 -19.60
N SER A 109 -7.03 35.96 -20.14
CA SER A 109 -8.03 36.95 -19.73
C SER A 109 -9.44 36.59 -20.15
N LEU A 110 -9.62 35.97 -21.33
CA LEU A 110 -10.92 35.52 -21.80
C LEU A 110 -11.46 34.33 -21.00
N LEU A 111 -10.61 33.39 -20.63
CA LEU A 111 -10.98 32.21 -19.84
C LEU A 111 -11.22 32.56 -18.36
N GLU A 112 -10.44 33.47 -17.79
CA GLU A 112 -10.65 33.99 -16.43
C GLU A 112 -11.97 34.78 -16.31
N ALA A 113 -12.38 35.47 -17.39
CA ALA A 113 -13.63 36.22 -17.44
C ALA A 113 -14.89 35.35 -17.62
N VAL A 114 -14.76 34.02 -17.74
CA VAL A 114 -15.91 33.10 -17.82
C VAL A 114 -16.54 33.00 -16.42
N PRO A 115 -17.83 33.34 -16.25
CA PRO A 115 -18.49 33.25 -14.94
C PRO A 115 -18.39 31.87 -14.32
N VAL A 116 -18.01 31.82 -13.06
CA VAL A 116 -17.98 30.59 -12.25
C VAL A 116 -19.17 30.62 -11.30
N GLY A 117 -20.02 29.60 -11.32
CA GLY A 117 -21.28 29.61 -10.59
C GLY A 117 -21.11 29.68 -9.06
N GLU A 118 -21.85 30.58 -8.41
CA GLU A 118 -21.97 30.62 -6.95
C GLU A 118 -22.79 29.40 -6.47
N GLY A 119 -22.20 28.61 -5.57
CA GLY A 119 -22.71 27.30 -5.17
C GLY A 119 -24.14 27.32 -4.63
N ARG A 120 -25.11 26.98 -5.48
CA ARG A 120 -26.41 26.35 -5.15
C ARG A 120 -27.30 25.99 -6.34
N LYS A 121 -26.92 26.29 -7.60
CA LYS A 121 -27.69 25.85 -8.77
C LYS A 121 -27.25 24.47 -9.27
N GLU A 122 -28.23 23.61 -9.55
CA GLU A 122 -28.08 22.26 -10.10
C GLU A 122 -27.50 22.23 -11.53
N ASP A 123 -27.33 23.40 -12.17
CA ASP A 123 -27.04 23.51 -13.61
C ASP A 123 -25.56 23.79 -13.97
N PHE A 124 -24.69 24.15 -13.01
CA PHE A 124 -23.29 24.53 -13.30
C PHE A 124 -22.31 23.41 -12.98
N ASN A 125 -21.48 23.03 -13.95
CA ASN A 125 -20.42 22.04 -13.80
C ASN A 125 -19.22 22.33 -14.73
N CYS A 126 -18.19 21.47 -14.69
CA CYS A 126 -17.01 21.64 -15.55
C CYS A 126 -17.33 21.61 -17.05
N VAL A 127 -18.40 20.93 -17.46
CA VAL A 127 -18.84 20.83 -18.85
C VAL A 127 -19.49 22.14 -19.29
N SER A 128 -20.41 22.68 -18.49
CA SER A 128 -21.04 23.97 -18.77
C SER A 128 -20.01 25.10 -18.82
N TRP A 129 -19.01 25.09 -17.94
CA TRP A 129 -17.93 26.07 -17.98
C TRP A 129 -17.10 25.97 -19.26
N VAL A 130 -16.73 24.75 -19.70
CA VAL A 130 -15.98 24.56 -20.96
C VAL A 130 -16.80 25.01 -22.17
N LYS A 131 -18.11 24.76 -22.17
CA LYS A 131 -19.03 25.25 -23.21
C LYS A 131 -18.99 26.79 -23.32
N ASP A 132 -19.13 27.48 -22.19
CA ASP A 132 -19.11 28.95 -22.16
C ASP A 132 -17.73 29.53 -22.50
N ALA A 133 -16.66 28.84 -22.06
CA ALA A 133 -15.28 29.18 -22.39
C ALA A 133 -15.01 29.10 -23.89
N LEU A 134 -15.42 28.01 -24.56
CA LEU A 134 -15.25 27.84 -26.00
C LEU A 134 -16.06 28.87 -26.79
N LEU A 135 -17.30 29.15 -26.37
CA LEU A 135 -18.13 30.18 -27.00
C LEU A 135 -17.47 31.57 -26.94
N ARG A 136 -16.87 31.93 -25.80
CA ARG A 136 -16.15 33.20 -25.66
C ARG A 136 -14.88 33.27 -26.52
N LEU A 137 -14.12 32.17 -26.60
CA LEU A 137 -12.93 32.11 -27.46
C LEU A 137 -13.30 32.24 -28.95
N ASP A 138 -14.43 31.65 -29.36
CA ASP A 138 -14.98 31.73 -30.71
C ASP A 138 -15.45 33.15 -31.04
N GLN A 139 -16.27 33.76 -30.17
CA GLN A 139 -16.75 35.15 -30.33
C GLN A 139 -15.62 36.19 -30.37
N ALA A 140 -14.53 35.94 -29.64
CA ALA A 140 -13.35 36.80 -29.65
C ALA A 140 -12.43 36.58 -30.86
N GLY A 141 -12.72 35.61 -31.74
CA GLY A 141 -11.93 35.33 -32.94
C GLY A 141 -10.51 34.82 -32.65
N VAL A 142 -10.30 34.19 -31.47
CA VAL A 142 -8.97 33.75 -31.00
C VAL A 142 -8.55 32.42 -31.63
N ILE A 143 -9.50 31.66 -32.17
CA ILE A 143 -9.27 30.38 -32.83
C ILE A 143 -9.11 30.66 -34.33
N SER A 144 -7.89 30.43 -34.85
CA SER A 144 -7.53 30.73 -36.23
C SER A 144 -7.80 29.58 -37.20
N ARG A 145 -7.85 28.35 -36.69
CA ARG A 145 -8.11 27.15 -37.48
C ARG A 145 -8.79 26.08 -36.63
N GLY A 146 -10.03 25.73 -36.92
CA GLY A 146 -10.83 24.78 -36.14
C GLY A 146 -12.28 25.24 -36.08
N ASP A 147 -13.21 24.35 -35.72
CA ASP A 147 -14.61 24.71 -35.47
C ASP A 147 -14.98 24.25 -34.06
N VAL A 148 -15.26 25.23 -33.20
CA VAL A 148 -15.73 25.02 -31.83
C VAL A 148 -17.15 25.56 -31.61
N SER A 149 -17.80 26.05 -32.67
CA SER A 149 -19.09 26.74 -32.60
C SER A 149 -20.25 25.80 -32.20
N GLY A 150 -20.11 24.49 -32.47
CA GLY A 150 -21.06 23.46 -32.08
C GLY A 150 -20.58 22.61 -30.90
N TRP A 151 -20.81 23.08 -29.66
CA TRP A 151 -20.46 22.35 -28.43
C TRP A 151 -20.92 20.88 -28.45
N GLU A 152 -22.18 20.63 -28.83
CA GLU A 152 -22.75 19.29 -28.84
C GLU A 152 -22.02 18.35 -29.82
N SER A 153 -21.45 18.89 -30.90
CA SER A 153 -20.64 18.14 -31.87
C SER A 153 -19.25 17.83 -31.32
N VAL A 154 -18.62 18.83 -30.68
CA VAL A 154 -17.30 18.69 -30.03
C VAL A 154 -17.35 17.65 -28.92
N GLU A 155 -18.35 17.74 -28.04
CA GLU A 155 -18.53 16.81 -26.92
C GLU A 155 -18.79 15.39 -27.41
N ARG A 156 -19.71 15.21 -28.36
CA ARG A 156 -20.01 13.90 -28.94
C ARG A 156 -18.76 13.28 -29.55
N THR A 157 -18.02 14.03 -30.36
CA THR A 157 -16.79 13.54 -31.01
C THR A 157 -15.73 13.12 -29.99
N ALA A 158 -15.57 13.88 -28.91
CA ALA A 158 -14.62 13.54 -27.86
C ALA A 158 -15.02 12.26 -27.10
N LEU A 159 -16.30 12.11 -26.77
CA LEU A 159 -16.81 10.92 -26.08
C LEU A 159 -16.81 9.66 -26.97
N ASP A 160 -17.14 9.81 -28.26
CA ASP A 160 -17.05 8.73 -29.24
C ASP A 160 -15.61 8.27 -29.40
N TYR A 161 -14.65 9.20 -29.46
CA TYR A 161 -13.23 8.88 -29.49
C TYR A 161 -12.77 8.13 -28.24
N VAL A 162 -13.20 8.53 -27.04
CA VAL A 162 -12.90 7.77 -25.81
C VAL A 162 -13.47 6.36 -25.88
N THR A 163 -14.71 6.22 -26.35
CA THR A 163 -15.39 4.93 -26.45
C THR A 163 -14.66 4.01 -27.44
N GLU A 164 -14.28 4.53 -28.60
CA GLU A 164 -13.46 3.82 -29.60
C GLU A 164 -12.12 3.36 -28.99
N LYS A 165 -11.43 4.23 -28.25
CA LYS A 165 -10.15 3.88 -27.61
C LYS A 165 -10.30 2.90 -26.45
N LYS A 166 -11.42 2.92 -25.72
CA LYS A 166 -11.77 1.90 -24.73
C LYS A 166 -11.99 0.54 -25.39
N GLN A 167 -12.72 0.47 -26.49
CA GLN A 167 -12.93 -0.78 -27.25
C GLN A 167 -11.64 -1.34 -27.83
N GLN A 168 -10.68 -0.48 -28.17
CA GLN A 168 -9.34 -0.89 -28.61
C GLN A 168 -8.44 -1.40 -27.47
N GLY A 169 -8.89 -1.39 -26.21
CA GLY A 169 -8.08 -1.84 -25.07
C GLY A 169 -6.92 -0.89 -24.73
N ARG A 170 -6.93 0.36 -25.22
CA ARG A 170 -5.84 1.34 -25.04
C ARG A 170 -5.52 1.62 -23.56
N PHE A 171 -6.50 1.40 -22.69
CA PHE A 171 -6.42 1.70 -21.26
C PHE A 171 -6.22 0.45 -20.39
N GLU A 172 -5.97 -0.71 -21.00
CA GLU A 172 -5.67 -1.98 -20.32
C GLU A 172 -4.16 -2.23 -20.22
N SER A 173 -3.72 -2.99 -19.21
CA SER A 173 -2.30 -3.32 -19.02
C SER A 173 -1.79 -4.20 -20.15
N GLY A 174 -0.94 -3.66 -21.04
CA GLY A 174 -0.33 -4.41 -22.15
C GLY A 174 -0.52 -3.82 -23.55
N TRP A 175 -1.10 -2.61 -23.68
CA TRP A 175 -1.28 -1.96 -24.99
C TRP A 175 0.04 -1.60 -25.69
N GLU A 176 0.30 -2.17 -26.88
CA GLU A 176 1.53 -1.94 -27.68
C GLU A 176 1.43 -0.78 -28.71
N GLY A 177 0.28 -0.08 -28.76
CA GLY A 177 0.07 1.04 -29.68
C GLY A 177 -0.42 0.62 -31.08
N ASP A 178 -0.88 1.61 -31.84
CA ASP A 178 -1.34 1.41 -33.22
C ASP A 178 -0.13 1.15 -34.15
N THR A 179 -0.02 -0.10 -34.63
CA THR A 179 1.09 -0.59 -35.48
C THR A 179 1.14 0.04 -36.87
N SER A 180 0.17 0.90 -37.22
CA SER A 180 0.10 1.58 -38.51
C SER A 180 1.11 2.73 -38.69
N ARG A 181 1.55 3.42 -37.62
CA ARG A 181 2.56 4.50 -37.72
C ARG A 181 4.02 4.03 -37.69
N ARG A 182 4.28 2.82 -37.18
CA ARG A 182 5.66 2.29 -37.05
C ARG A 182 6.21 1.66 -38.34
N ARG A 183 5.39 1.50 -39.38
CA ARG A 183 5.78 0.80 -40.62
C ARG A 183 6.48 1.69 -41.67
N LEU A 184 6.67 2.99 -41.42
CA LEU A 184 7.33 3.91 -42.35
C LEU A 184 8.77 4.31 -41.99
N GLN A 185 9.35 3.80 -40.90
CA GLN A 185 10.72 4.13 -40.48
C GLN A 185 11.69 2.95 -40.39
N SER A 186 11.27 1.72 -40.67
CA SER A 186 12.16 0.55 -40.68
C SER A 186 12.08 -0.21 -42.01
N TRP A 187 12.45 0.46 -43.10
CA TRP A 187 12.92 -0.20 -44.31
C TRP A 187 14.36 0.26 -44.52
N ASN A 188 15.29 -0.47 -43.90
CA ASN A 188 16.68 -0.67 -44.32
C ASN A 188 17.45 -1.31 -43.17
N SER A 189 17.40 -2.65 -43.10
CA SER A 189 18.56 -3.51 -42.78
C SER A 189 18.12 -4.98 -42.72
N PRO A 190 18.81 -5.91 -43.39
CA PRO A 190 18.48 -7.33 -43.35
C PRO A 190 18.90 -7.95 -42.02
N ALA A 191 17.97 -8.68 -41.39
CA ALA A 191 18.22 -9.45 -40.18
C ALA A 191 18.95 -10.76 -40.52
N THR A 192 20.10 -10.98 -39.89
CA THR A 192 20.74 -12.28 -39.78
C THR A 192 20.10 -13.05 -38.63
N SER A 193 19.41 -14.15 -38.95
CA SER A 193 18.84 -15.07 -37.98
C SER A 193 19.90 -16.06 -37.49
N ASN A 194 20.26 -16.00 -36.21
CA ASN A 194 20.84 -17.13 -35.50
C ASN A 194 19.93 -17.46 -34.30
N SER A 195 19.02 -18.39 -34.50
CA SER A 195 18.22 -19.01 -33.44
C SER A 195 19.05 -20.08 -32.73
N VAL A 196 19.58 -19.75 -31.56
CA VAL A 196 20.02 -20.76 -30.60
C VAL A 196 18.77 -21.31 -29.92
N VAL A 197 18.33 -22.49 -30.38
CA VAL A 197 17.32 -23.30 -29.71
C VAL A 197 17.90 -23.73 -28.37
N THR A 198 17.46 -23.07 -27.30
CA THR A 198 17.67 -23.59 -25.95
C THR A 198 16.49 -24.50 -25.66
N THR A 199 16.74 -25.80 -25.73
CA THR A 199 15.82 -26.87 -25.38
C THR A 199 15.31 -26.62 -23.96
N ILE A 200 14.05 -26.19 -23.84
CA ILE A 200 13.36 -26.17 -22.55
C ILE A 200 13.19 -27.64 -22.17
N SER A 201 14.07 -28.11 -21.29
CA SER A 201 13.88 -29.32 -20.51
C SER A 201 12.50 -29.25 -19.86
N SER A 202 11.61 -30.13 -20.31
CA SER A 202 10.34 -30.44 -19.68
C SER A 202 10.59 -31.09 -18.31
N HIS A 203 10.94 -30.27 -17.33
CA HIS A 203 10.90 -30.70 -15.94
C HIS A 203 9.45 -30.83 -15.49
N ALA A 204 8.98 -32.07 -15.53
CA ALA A 204 7.96 -32.69 -14.68
C ALA A 204 7.02 -31.71 -13.96
N THR A 205 5.77 -31.68 -14.39
CA THR A 205 4.62 -31.27 -13.57
C THR A 205 4.57 -32.17 -12.33
N ALA A 206 5.30 -31.79 -11.29
CA ALA A 206 5.23 -32.46 -10.00
C ALA A 206 3.81 -32.30 -9.47
N ASN A 207 3.01 -33.38 -9.50
CA ASN A 207 1.64 -33.43 -8.97
C ASN A 207 1.55 -32.66 -7.65
N MET A 208 0.89 -31.50 -7.61
CA MET A 208 0.74 -30.73 -6.37
C MET A 208 -0.04 -31.56 -5.35
N SER A 209 0.40 -31.57 -4.07
CA SER A 209 -0.38 -32.26 -3.04
C SER A 209 -1.73 -31.57 -2.85
N VAL A 210 -2.77 -32.36 -2.56
CA VAL A 210 -4.13 -31.84 -2.30
C VAL A 210 -4.12 -30.82 -1.16
N SER A 211 -3.38 -31.07 -0.09
CA SER A 211 -3.23 -30.14 1.04
C SER A 211 -2.64 -28.78 0.61
N ARG A 212 -1.64 -28.79 -0.28
CA ARG A 212 -1.02 -27.57 -0.80
C ARG A 212 -1.98 -26.80 -1.71
N LEU A 213 -2.71 -27.50 -2.57
CA LEU A 213 -3.73 -26.87 -3.43
C LEU A 213 -4.83 -26.22 -2.60
N ILE A 214 -5.38 -26.93 -1.60
CA ILE A 214 -6.38 -26.39 -0.67
C ILE A 214 -5.84 -25.14 0.03
N THR A 215 -4.60 -25.19 0.54
CA THR A 215 -3.97 -24.06 1.23
C THR A 215 -3.82 -22.85 0.30
N ILE A 216 -3.40 -23.06 -0.96
CA ILE A 216 -3.29 -21.99 -1.97
C ILE A 216 -4.65 -21.34 -2.23
N VAL A 217 -5.69 -22.16 -2.42
CA VAL A 217 -7.05 -21.65 -2.67
C VAL A 217 -7.57 -20.87 -1.46
N LEU A 218 -7.37 -21.39 -0.24
CA LEU A 218 -7.78 -20.71 0.98
C LEU A 218 -7.06 -19.37 1.17
N LEU A 219 -5.72 -19.34 1.03
CA LEU A 219 -4.96 -18.09 1.15
C LEU A 219 -5.32 -17.07 0.07
N GLY A 220 -5.54 -17.53 -1.17
CA GLY A 220 -6.04 -16.69 -2.26
C GLY A 220 -7.41 -16.11 -1.99
N LEU A 221 -8.34 -16.92 -1.46
CA LEU A 221 -9.67 -16.47 -1.07
C LEU A 221 -9.60 -15.45 0.07
N VAL A 222 -8.79 -15.69 1.10
CA VAL A 222 -8.57 -14.76 2.22
C VAL A 222 -7.99 -13.43 1.72
N ALA A 223 -7.02 -13.46 0.80
CA ALA A 223 -6.46 -12.25 0.18
C ALA A 223 -7.53 -11.46 -0.60
N VAL A 224 -8.29 -12.12 -1.47
CA VAL A 224 -9.32 -11.46 -2.30
C VAL A 224 -10.47 -10.92 -1.43
N THR A 225 -10.90 -11.65 -0.41
CA THR A 225 -11.99 -11.25 0.49
C THR A 225 -11.60 -10.15 1.49
N SER A 226 -10.29 -9.97 1.77
CA SER A 226 -9.82 -8.89 2.62
C SER A 226 -10.11 -7.50 2.02
N ILE A 227 -9.99 -7.34 0.69
CA ILE A 227 -10.23 -6.05 -0.01
C ILE A 227 -11.66 -5.52 0.22
N PRO A 228 -12.74 -6.29 -0.03
CA PRO A 228 -14.08 -5.78 0.21
C PRO A 228 -14.36 -5.48 1.68
N CYS A 229 -13.76 -6.23 2.61
CA CYS A 229 -14.00 -6.06 4.05
C CYS A 229 -13.22 -4.88 4.66
N ILE A 230 -12.02 -4.58 4.14
CA ILE A 230 -11.13 -3.54 4.70
C ILE A 230 -11.27 -2.22 3.92
N MET A 231 -11.35 -2.28 2.59
CA MET A 231 -11.38 -1.07 1.75
C MET A 231 -12.81 -0.72 1.35
N ILE A 232 -13.52 -1.62 0.65
CA ILE A 232 -14.83 -1.30 0.05
C ILE A 232 -15.87 -1.00 1.13
N LEU A 233 -15.90 -1.78 2.21
CA LEU A 233 -16.77 -1.55 3.35
C LEU A 233 -16.59 -0.12 3.90
N HIS A 234 -15.36 0.29 4.18
CA HIS A 234 -15.05 1.58 4.81
C HIS A 234 -15.25 2.78 3.90
N PHE A 235 -15.13 2.60 2.58
CA PHE A 235 -15.63 3.58 1.61
C PHE A 235 -17.16 3.67 1.65
N ARG A 236 -17.85 2.53 1.63
CA ARG A 236 -19.31 2.48 1.58
C ARG A 236 -19.97 3.05 2.84
N VAL A 237 -19.45 2.73 4.02
CA VAL A 237 -19.98 3.25 5.29
C VAL A 237 -19.48 4.67 5.62
N GLY A 238 -18.70 5.28 4.71
CA GLY A 238 -18.28 6.69 4.82
C GLY A 238 -17.16 6.96 5.83
N THR A 239 -16.41 5.94 6.29
CA THR A 239 -15.30 6.14 7.25
C THR A 239 -14.23 7.06 6.68
N PHE A 240 -13.81 6.82 5.43
CA PHE A 240 -12.81 7.66 4.78
C PHE A 240 -13.34 9.07 4.51
N ASP A 241 -14.62 9.21 4.15
CA ASP A 241 -15.27 10.53 3.97
C ASP A 241 -15.26 11.33 5.28
N LEU A 242 -15.55 10.69 6.42
CA LEU A 242 -15.50 11.34 7.73
C LEU A 242 -14.08 11.77 8.10
N ILE A 243 -13.09 10.90 7.90
CA ILE A 243 -11.67 11.19 8.14
C ILE A 243 -11.22 12.40 7.30
N GLU A 244 -11.56 12.39 6.01
CA GLU A 244 -11.23 13.48 5.09
C GLU A 244 -11.91 14.78 5.52
N SER A 245 -13.19 14.71 5.93
CA SER A 245 -13.95 15.88 6.37
C SER A 245 -13.39 16.55 7.62
N ILE A 246 -12.74 15.80 8.51
CA ILE A 246 -12.13 16.33 9.74
C ILE A 246 -10.75 16.91 9.42
N THR A 247 -9.95 16.19 8.64
CA THR A 247 -8.57 16.58 8.33
C THR A 247 -8.47 17.74 7.35
N GLN A 248 -9.47 17.94 6.47
CA GLN A 248 -9.52 19.07 5.52
C GLN A 248 -10.17 20.35 6.07
N LYS A 249 -10.92 20.28 7.19
CA LYS A 249 -11.50 21.49 7.81
C LYS A 249 -10.40 22.35 8.41
N ALA A 250 -10.39 23.65 8.09
CA ALA A 250 -9.49 24.60 8.73
C ALA A 250 -10.00 24.99 10.13
N PRO A 251 -9.13 25.06 11.16
CA PRO A 251 -7.72 24.64 11.14
C PRO A 251 -7.62 23.12 11.01
N HIS A 252 -6.70 22.58 10.19
CA HIS A 252 -6.55 21.13 10.00
C HIS A 252 -6.41 20.44 11.37
N LEU A 253 -7.45 19.75 11.84
CA LEU A 253 -7.46 19.16 13.18
C LEU A 253 -7.01 17.70 13.11
N LEU A 254 -6.36 17.25 14.18
CA LEU A 254 -6.15 15.84 14.45
C LEU A 254 -7.49 15.16 14.77
N LEU A 255 -7.66 13.94 14.29
CA LEU A 255 -8.85 13.13 14.51
C LEU A 255 -9.10 12.91 16.01
N GLY A 256 -10.24 13.35 16.54
CA GLY A 256 -10.61 13.10 17.94
C GLY A 256 -9.87 13.95 18.97
N GLY A 257 -9.27 15.09 18.58
CA GLY A 257 -8.65 16.02 19.54
C GLY A 257 -8.59 17.47 19.05
N PRO A 258 -8.33 18.43 19.95
CA PRO A 258 -8.28 19.86 19.61
C PRO A 258 -6.96 20.28 18.94
N ALA A 259 -6.01 19.36 18.78
CA ALA A 259 -4.67 19.67 18.30
C ALA A 259 -4.62 19.81 16.76
N VAL A 260 -3.79 20.73 16.28
CA VAL A 260 -3.60 20.96 14.84
C VAL A 260 -2.75 19.84 14.24
N LEU A 261 -3.23 19.29 13.12
CA LEU A 261 -2.52 18.35 12.27
C LEU A 261 -1.28 19.03 11.68
N ARG A 262 -0.13 18.43 11.92
CA ARG A 262 1.13 18.87 11.35
C ARG A 262 1.19 18.45 9.88
N THR A 263 1.41 19.43 9.01
CA THR A 263 1.49 19.25 7.55
C THR A 263 2.90 19.44 6.99
N VAL A 264 3.85 19.88 7.82
CA VAL A 264 5.24 20.17 7.41
C VAL A 264 6.20 19.39 8.31
N TYR A 265 6.97 18.46 7.73
CA TYR A 265 7.93 17.61 8.43
C TYR A 265 9.37 17.86 7.98
N SER A 266 9.62 17.80 6.68
CA SER A 266 10.94 17.92 6.07
C SER A 266 11.11 19.17 5.20
N HIS A 267 10.07 19.99 5.04
CA HIS A 267 10.01 21.13 4.11
C HIS A 267 10.11 20.72 2.63
N ILE A 268 9.80 19.46 2.32
CA ILE A 268 9.76 18.94 0.94
C ILE A 268 8.30 18.63 0.64
N GLY A 269 7.62 19.53 -0.08
CA GLY A 269 6.16 19.50 -0.25
C GLY A 269 5.56 18.12 -0.58
N PRO A 270 6.05 17.38 -1.59
CA PRO A 270 5.52 16.05 -1.91
C PRO A 270 5.72 15.01 -0.80
N LEU A 271 6.87 15.05 -0.11
CA LEU A 271 7.15 14.14 1.01
C LEU A 271 6.27 14.47 2.21
N ASP A 272 6.14 15.75 2.51
CA ASP A 272 5.29 16.25 3.59
C ASP A 272 3.81 15.92 3.36
N ALA A 273 3.33 16.02 2.11
CA ALA A 273 1.99 15.60 1.72
C ALA A 273 1.78 14.09 1.97
N GLN A 274 2.75 13.26 1.57
CA GLN A 274 2.66 11.81 1.79
C GLN A 274 2.69 11.44 3.29
N LEU A 275 3.54 12.08 4.09
CA LEU A 275 3.62 11.88 5.53
C LEU A 275 2.35 12.35 6.26
N THR A 276 1.78 13.47 5.82
CA THR A 276 0.50 13.97 6.33
C THR A 276 -0.65 13.01 6.01
N ASN A 277 -0.66 12.44 4.80
CA ASN A 277 -1.62 11.41 4.41
C ASN A 277 -1.46 10.14 5.23
N LEU A 278 -0.23 9.73 5.60
CA LEU A 278 -0.02 8.58 6.47
C LEU A 278 -0.66 8.77 7.85
N ILE A 279 -0.53 9.95 8.47
CA ILE A 279 -1.18 10.24 9.77
C ILE A 279 -2.70 10.33 9.62
N SER A 280 -3.18 10.90 8.52
CA SER A 280 -4.61 11.13 8.29
C SER A 280 -5.35 9.86 7.89
N PHE A 281 -4.76 9.04 7.01
CA PHE A 281 -5.35 7.85 6.41
C PHE A 281 -5.12 6.57 7.23
N PHE A 282 -4.04 6.52 8.02
CA PHE A 282 -3.84 5.52 9.06
C PHE A 282 -3.96 6.20 10.43
N PRO A 283 -5.19 6.28 10.97
CA PRO A 283 -5.51 7.12 12.11
C PRO A 283 -5.06 6.43 13.41
N TYR A 284 -3.75 6.24 13.55
CA TYR A 284 -3.11 5.77 14.77
C TYR A 284 -3.17 6.84 15.88
N TRP A 285 -3.45 8.10 15.54
CA TRP A 285 -3.65 9.16 16.53
C TRP A 285 -4.75 8.81 17.56
N PRO A 286 -6.02 8.59 17.17
CA PRO A 286 -7.06 8.19 18.13
C PRO A 286 -6.77 6.84 18.80
N VAL A 287 -5.96 5.97 18.17
CA VAL A 287 -5.52 4.71 18.79
C VAL A 287 -4.59 4.96 19.98
N VAL A 288 -3.67 5.91 19.88
CA VAL A 288 -2.67 6.15 20.95
C VAL A 288 -3.15 7.14 22.01
N THR A 289 -4.15 7.98 21.74
CA THR A 289 -4.59 9.01 22.69
C THR A 289 -5.31 8.46 23.93
N GLY A 290 -5.95 7.29 23.83
CA GLY A 290 -6.82 6.78 24.89
C GLY A 290 -8.19 7.45 24.96
N ALA A 291 -8.49 8.37 24.03
CA ALA A 291 -9.75 9.10 24.00
C ALA A 291 -10.97 8.19 23.72
N THR A 292 -10.75 7.11 22.96
CA THR A 292 -11.72 6.03 22.71
C THR A 292 -11.16 4.72 23.25
N PRO A 293 -11.53 4.33 24.49
CA PRO A 293 -10.95 3.18 25.18
C PRO A 293 -11.00 1.87 24.38
N GLU A 294 -12.09 1.60 23.67
CA GLU A 294 -12.26 0.42 22.83
C GLU A 294 -11.25 0.35 21.68
N LEU A 295 -10.98 1.49 21.04
CA LEU A 295 -10.06 1.60 19.92
C LEU A 295 -8.62 1.48 20.40
N SER A 296 -8.27 2.17 21.49
CA SER A 296 -6.94 2.09 22.09
C SER A 296 -6.62 0.68 22.61
N LEU A 297 -7.59 0.02 23.25
CA LEU A 297 -7.42 -1.35 23.74
C LEU A 297 -7.23 -2.34 22.58
N PHE A 298 -8.02 -2.20 21.52
CA PHE A 298 -7.80 -2.97 20.29
C PHE A 298 -6.46 -2.64 19.62
N GLY A 299 -5.98 -1.39 19.71
CA GLY A 299 -4.65 -1.01 19.24
C GLY A 299 -3.52 -1.77 19.94
N VAL A 300 -3.59 -1.92 21.27
CA VAL A 300 -2.62 -2.70 22.04
C VAL A 300 -2.66 -4.18 21.66
N TYR A 301 -3.87 -4.73 21.46
CA TYR A 301 -4.05 -6.08 20.92
C TYR A 301 -3.33 -6.27 19.58
N MET A 302 -3.68 -5.40 18.63
CA MET A 302 -3.16 -5.41 17.27
C MET A 302 -1.64 -5.29 17.27
N GLY A 303 -1.07 -4.44 18.12
CA GLY A 303 0.38 -4.28 18.23
C GLY A 303 1.09 -5.60 18.59
N GLY A 304 0.55 -6.38 19.52
CA GLY A 304 1.08 -7.72 19.81
C GLY A 304 0.96 -8.69 18.63
N GLN A 305 -0.19 -8.69 17.95
CA GLN A 305 -0.40 -9.55 16.78
C GLN A 305 0.52 -9.17 15.62
N LEU A 306 0.75 -7.87 15.41
CA LEU A 306 1.66 -7.33 14.41
C LEU A 306 3.11 -7.71 14.71
N LEU A 307 3.54 -7.65 15.97
CA LEU A 307 4.87 -8.11 16.40
C LEU A 307 5.10 -9.60 16.06
N SER A 308 4.10 -10.46 16.31
CA SER A 308 4.18 -11.88 15.95
C SER A 308 4.36 -12.09 14.44
N CYS A 309 3.59 -11.37 13.61
CA CYS A 309 3.74 -11.45 12.15
C CYS A 309 5.07 -10.87 11.68
N LEU A 310 5.53 -9.76 12.27
CA LEU A 310 6.84 -9.18 11.95
C LEU A 310 7.96 -10.18 12.22
N ALA A 311 7.91 -10.85 13.38
CA ALA A 311 8.84 -11.91 13.71
C ALA A 311 8.77 -13.07 12.71
N LEU A 312 7.57 -13.53 12.33
CA LEU A 312 7.41 -14.59 11.32
C LEU A 312 8.04 -14.22 9.98
N VAL A 313 7.75 -13.02 9.46
CA VAL A 313 8.29 -12.53 8.18
C VAL A 313 9.82 -12.44 8.25
N VAL A 314 10.38 -11.88 9.32
CA VAL A 314 11.85 -11.76 9.47
C VAL A 314 12.52 -13.12 9.63
N ILE A 315 11.96 -14.02 10.44
CA ILE A 315 12.49 -15.38 10.63
C ILE A 315 12.47 -16.14 9.30
N GLU A 316 11.37 -16.11 8.55
CA GLU A 316 11.28 -16.78 7.25
C GLU A 316 12.22 -16.15 6.22
N GLY A 317 12.41 -14.83 6.23
CA GLY A 317 13.37 -14.15 5.36
C GLY A 317 14.83 -14.54 5.63
N GLU A 318 15.17 -14.90 6.86
CA GLU A 318 16.52 -15.34 7.27
C GLU A 318 16.80 -16.83 7.00
N ARG A 319 15.80 -17.60 6.53
CA ARG A 319 16.00 -19.03 6.22
C ARG A 319 16.77 -19.23 4.93
N LYS A 320 17.71 -20.17 4.95
CA LYS A 320 18.52 -20.55 3.77
C LYS A 320 17.66 -20.96 2.57
N GLY A 321 16.54 -21.63 2.80
CA GLY A 321 15.61 -22.08 1.76
C GLY A 321 14.82 -20.94 1.07
N ASN A 322 14.83 -19.74 1.65
CA ASN A 322 14.16 -18.55 1.12
C ASN A 322 15.15 -17.49 0.61
N ALA A 323 16.46 -17.74 0.76
CA ALA A 323 17.51 -16.82 0.33
C ALA A 323 17.36 -16.48 -1.16
N TRP A 324 17.45 -15.18 -1.48
CA TRP A 324 17.33 -14.65 -2.84
C TRP A 324 15.96 -14.84 -3.52
N GLY A 325 14.98 -15.43 -2.84
CA GLY A 325 13.59 -15.49 -3.28
C GLY A 325 12.75 -14.31 -2.79
N PRO A 326 11.49 -14.19 -3.23
CA PRO A 326 10.59 -13.11 -2.80
C PRO A 326 10.40 -13.02 -1.28
N ILE A 327 10.46 -14.16 -0.58
CA ILE A 327 10.35 -14.23 0.89
C ILE A 327 11.64 -13.78 1.59
N GLY A 328 12.79 -13.88 0.93
CA GLY A 328 14.11 -13.51 1.47
C GLY A 328 14.29 -12.01 1.73
N PHE A 329 13.29 -11.17 1.43
CA PHE A 329 13.32 -9.73 1.62
C PHE A 329 12.27 -9.28 2.66
N PRO A 330 12.45 -9.59 3.94
CA PRO A 330 11.43 -9.38 4.97
C PRO A 330 11.07 -7.90 5.16
N THR A 331 12.04 -6.99 5.02
CA THR A 331 11.82 -5.54 5.15
C THR A 331 10.85 -5.00 4.09
N ILE A 332 10.86 -5.56 2.86
CA ILE A 332 9.95 -5.11 1.80
C ILE A 332 8.51 -5.46 2.20
N TRP A 333 8.28 -6.71 2.63
CA TRP A 333 6.97 -7.16 3.09
C TRP A 333 6.45 -6.37 4.29
N ALA A 334 7.27 -6.20 5.32
CA ALA A 334 6.87 -5.46 6.52
C ALA A 334 6.68 -3.95 6.26
N THR A 335 7.46 -3.34 5.36
CA THR A 335 7.27 -1.92 4.98
C THR A 335 6.00 -1.74 4.14
N SER A 336 5.58 -2.76 3.40
CA SER A 336 4.35 -2.70 2.60
C SER A 336 3.10 -2.55 3.47
N TRP A 337 3.12 -3.00 4.73
CA TRP A 337 2.03 -2.84 5.71
C TRP A 337 1.72 -1.37 6.04
N VAL A 338 2.67 -0.46 5.77
CA VAL A 338 2.50 0.99 5.99
C VAL A 338 1.63 1.62 4.91
N PHE A 339 1.62 1.05 3.70
CA PHE A 339 0.94 1.64 2.54
C PHE A 339 -0.27 0.82 2.07
N ILE A 340 -0.26 -0.48 2.38
CA ILE A 340 -1.28 -1.44 1.98
C ILE A 340 -1.76 -2.14 3.25
N PRO A 341 -3.08 -2.37 3.41
CA PRO A 341 -3.61 -3.02 4.59
C PRO A 341 -2.88 -4.32 4.94
N PHE A 342 -2.51 -4.46 6.21
CA PHE A 342 -1.75 -5.61 6.73
C PHE A 342 -2.49 -6.93 6.47
N GLY A 343 -3.81 -6.93 6.64
CA GLY A 343 -4.74 -8.02 6.36
C GLY A 343 -4.84 -8.42 4.90
N PHE A 344 -4.32 -7.61 3.96
CA PHE A 344 -4.14 -8.03 2.57
C PHE A 344 -2.71 -8.51 2.29
N VAL A 345 -1.71 -7.75 2.74
CA VAL A 345 -0.30 -8.07 2.48
C VAL A 345 0.13 -9.39 3.11
N GLN A 346 -0.31 -9.68 4.34
CA GLN A 346 0.07 -10.90 5.05
C GLN A 346 -0.45 -12.18 4.36
N PRO A 347 -1.73 -12.29 3.93
CA PRO A 347 -2.16 -13.39 3.09
C PRO A 347 -1.37 -13.55 1.79
N VAL A 348 -1.05 -12.43 1.11
CA VAL A 348 -0.25 -12.46 -0.12
C VAL A 348 1.16 -12.97 0.15
N HIS A 349 1.83 -12.50 1.20
CA HIS A 349 3.12 -13.03 1.64
C HIS A 349 3.05 -14.55 1.86
N ASN A 350 2.05 -15.01 2.61
CA ASN A 350 1.87 -16.42 2.93
C ASN A 350 1.57 -17.27 1.68
N LEU A 351 0.80 -16.72 0.73
CA LEU A 351 0.50 -17.35 -0.55
C LEU A 351 1.76 -17.47 -1.42
N VAL A 352 2.54 -16.39 -1.54
CA VAL A 352 3.83 -16.36 -2.25
C VAL A 352 4.79 -17.37 -1.64
N HIS A 353 4.79 -17.51 -0.32
CA HIS A 353 5.59 -18.53 0.36
C HIS A 353 5.20 -19.94 -0.08
N VAL A 354 3.92 -20.32 -0.01
CA VAL A 354 3.45 -21.66 -0.39
C VAL A 354 3.64 -21.96 -1.89
N LEU A 355 3.55 -20.94 -2.75
CA LEU A 355 3.72 -21.07 -4.18
C LEU A 355 5.20 -21.24 -4.58
N PHE A 356 6.08 -20.38 -4.05
CA PHE A 356 7.43 -20.21 -4.60
C PHE A 356 8.55 -20.64 -3.66
N SER A 357 8.36 -20.63 -2.33
CA SER A 357 9.40 -21.04 -1.38
C SER A 357 9.75 -22.53 -1.56
N ARG A 358 11.04 -22.87 -1.45
CA ARG A 358 11.48 -24.28 -1.37
C ARG A 358 10.86 -24.99 -0.16
N ILE A 359 10.70 -24.27 0.96
CA ILE A 359 10.10 -24.78 2.20
C ILE A 359 8.58 -24.97 2.02
N GLY A 360 7.91 -24.01 1.38
CA GLY A 360 6.47 -24.08 1.08
C GLY A 360 6.09 -25.21 0.10
N ARG A 361 7.04 -25.62 -0.76
CA ARG A 361 6.90 -26.69 -1.76
C ARG A 361 7.24 -28.08 -1.27
N ALA A 362 7.86 -28.23 -0.10
CA ALA A 362 8.35 -29.51 0.38
C ALA A 362 7.20 -30.51 0.58
N LYS A 363 7.40 -31.76 0.13
CA LYS A 363 6.45 -32.87 0.32
C LYS A 363 7.04 -33.87 1.33
N GLY A 364 6.39 -34.05 2.47
CA GLY A 364 6.59 -35.20 3.36
C GLY A 364 7.94 -35.32 4.07
N GLN A 365 8.91 -34.44 3.79
CA GLN A 365 10.16 -34.34 4.54
C GLN A 365 10.65 -32.91 4.53
N ALA A 366 10.71 -32.30 5.72
CA ALA A 366 11.25 -30.97 5.90
C ALA A 366 12.78 -31.02 5.90
N ASP A 367 13.38 -30.32 4.93
CA ASP A 367 14.84 -30.18 4.83
C ASP A 367 15.35 -29.24 5.94
N ALA A 368 15.95 -29.81 6.98
CA ALA A 368 16.51 -29.06 8.11
C ALA A 368 17.55 -28.02 7.68
N ASN A 369 18.28 -28.26 6.57
CA ASN A 369 19.22 -27.27 6.04
C ASN A 369 18.50 -26.11 5.36
N ALA A 370 17.39 -26.36 4.68
CA ALA A 370 16.56 -25.30 4.09
C ALA A 370 15.88 -24.44 5.18
N ILE A 371 15.47 -25.06 6.28
CA ILE A 371 14.81 -24.40 7.41
C ILE A 371 15.81 -23.65 8.32
N SER A 372 17.08 -24.07 8.33
CA SER A 372 18.15 -23.41 9.07
C SER A 372 18.31 -21.94 8.66
N ALA A 373 18.64 -21.09 9.64
CA ALA A 373 18.85 -19.66 9.50
C ALA A 373 20.20 -19.25 10.12
N ASN A 374 20.64 -18.02 9.89
CA ASN A 374 21.85 -17.50 10.51
C ASN A 374 21.64 -17.34 12.03
N ALA A 375 22.25 -18.23 12.82
CA ALA A 375 22.05 -18.29 14.27
C ALA A 375 22.36 -16.96 14.99
N LYS A 376 23.37 -16.20 14.53
CA LYS A 376 23.72 -14.89 15.10
C LYS A 376 22.61 -13.88 14.88
N ARG A 377 22.12 -13.76 13.65
CA ARG A 377 21.03 -12.83 13.30
C ARG A 377 19.74 -13.18 14.03
N ILE A 378 19.40 -14.46 14.11
CA ILE A 378 18.21 -14.91 14.84
C ILE A 378 18.35 -14.63 16.35
N ALA A 379 19.51 -14.90 16.96
CA ALA A 379 19.73 -14.66 18.39
C ALA A 379 19.67 -13.17 18.76
N LEU A 380 20.03 -12.27 17.83
CA LEU A 380 19.96 -10.82 18.02
C LEU A 380 18.58 -10.24 17.67
N LEU A 381 17.72 -11.00 16.99
CA LEU A 381 16.40 -10.53 16.55
C LEU A 381 15.52 -9.99 17.69
N PRO A 382 15.44 -10.60 18.89
CA PRO A 382 14.70 -10.03 20.02
C PRO A 382 15.11 -8.59 20.35
N VAL A 383 16.41 -8.31 20.34
CA VAL A 383 16.95 -6.97 20.62
C VAL A 383 16.59 -6.02 19.47
N SER A 384 16.72 -6.47 18.22
CA SER A 384 16.37 -5.70 17.03
C SER A 384 14.88 -5.34 16.98
N LEU A 385 13.99 -6.28 17.32
CA LEU A 385 12.55 -6.04 17.45
C LEU A 385 12.26 -5.08 18.60
N THR A 386 13.02 -5.19 19.69
CA THR A 386 12.87 -4.28 20.83
C THR A 386 13.19 -2.84 20.45
N LEU A 387 14.33 -2.62 19.79
CA LEU A 387 14.77 -1.29 19.35
C LEU A 387 13.92 -0.74 18.19
N GLY A 388 13.56 -1.58 17.23
CA GLY A 388 12.90 -1.17 16.01
C GLY A 388 11.37 -1.07 16.09
N TYR A 389 10.75 -1.81 17.01
CA TYR A 389 9.29 -1.89 17.12
C TYR A 389 8.77 -1.63 18.53
N ILE A 390 9.24 -2.39 19.54
CA ILE A 390 8.64 -2.37 20.89
C ILE A 390 8.83 -0.99 21.55
N ILE A 391 10.07 -0.50 21.63
CA ILE A 391 10.36 0.81 22.23
C ILE A 391 9.62 1.93 21.49
N PRO A 392 9.70 2.05 20.15
CA PRO A 392 8.90 3.03 19.41
C PRO A 392 7.41 2.96 19.72
N SER A 393 6.84 1.75 19.87
CA SER A 393 5.42 1.55 20.18
C SER A 393 5.05 2.11 21.56
N PHE A 394 5.93 1.98 22.56
CA PHE A 394 5.72 2.63 23.86
C PHE A 394 5.87 4.14 23.79
N VAL A 395 6.84 4.65 23.02
CA VAL A 395 7.09 6.10 22.89
C VAL A 395 5.90 6.82 22.26
N VAL A 396 5.23 6.24 21.26
CA VAL A 396 4.03 6.87 20.66
C VAL A 396 2.81 6.87 21.58
N CYS A 397 2.78 5.95 22.56
CA CYS A 397 1.72 5.86 23.57
C CYS A 397 1.93 6.79 24.76
N LEU A 398 3.04 7.56 24.80
CA LEU A 398 3.26 8.52 25.89
C LEU A 398 2.14 9.58 25.95
N PRO A 399 1.63 9.91 27.15
CA PRO A 399 0.56 10.89 27.32
C PRO A 399 0.92 12.26 26.74
N SER A 400 -0.05 12.89 26.09
CA SER A 400 0.11 14.18 25.43
C SER A 400 -1.12 15.04 25.69
N PRO A 401 -0.95 16.27 26.19
CA PRO A 401 0.31 17.03 26.26
C PRO A 401 1.17 16.82 27.52
N GLU A 402 0.75 15.99 28.50
CA GLU A 402 1.37 15.98 29.83
C GLU A 402 2.84 15.54 29.84
N VAL A 403 3.20 14.53 29.04
CA VAL A 403 4.59 14.02 28.95
C VAL A 403 5.27 14.49 27.68
N VAL A 404 4.56 14.47 26.54
CA VAL A 404 5.08 14.92 25.24
C VAL A 404 4.11 15.88 24.56
N SER A 405 4.63 16.94 23.94
CA SER A 405 3.78 17.86 23.17
C SER A 405 3.05 17.15 22.02
N HIS A 406 1.88 17.65 21.61
CA HIS A 406 1.15 17.11 20.46
C HIS A 406 1.99 17.12 19.18
N HIS A 407 2.86 18.12 19.02
CA HIS A 407 3.78 18.24 17.90
C HIS A 407 4.84 17.13 17.91
N SER A 408 5.47 16.88 19.06
CA SER A 408 6.47 15.81 19.21
C SER A 408 5.86 14.43 19.01
N ARG A 409 4.65 14.20 19.54
CA ARG A 409 3.94 12.93 19.39
C ARG A 409 3.61 12.60 17.94
N GLN A 410 3.16 13.57 17.15
CA GLN A 410 2.97 13.39 15.70
C GLN A 410 4.27 13.00 15.00
N GLY A 411 5.40 13.60 15.39
CA GLY A 411 6.72 13.20 14.90
C GLY A 411 7.08 11.76 15.25
N PHE A 412 6.82 11.33 16.48
CA PHE A 412 7.03 9.94 16.91
C PHE A 412 6.14 8.95 16.15
N LEU A 413 4.88 9.31 15.86
CA LEU A 413 3.98 8.47 15.07
C LEU A 413 4.49 8.24 13.64
N ILE A 414 5.02 9.27 12.98
CA ILE A 414 5.67 9.11 11.67
C ILE A 414 6.92 8.25 11.79
N ALA A 415 7.78 8.52 12.78
CA ALA A 415 8.97 7.71 12.98
C ALA A 415 8.61 6.24 13.21
N TRP A 416 7.52 5.97 13.94
CA TRP A 416 7.03 4.62 14.20
C TRP A 416 6.58 3.89 12.93
N GLN A 417 6.03 4.57 11.91
CA GLN A 417 5.64 3.93 10.64
C GLN A 417 6.81 3.17 9.99
N PHE A 418 8.04 3.61 10.21
CA PHE A 418 9.24 2.97 9.68
C PHE A 418 9.78 1.83 10.57
N PHE A 419 8.96 1.25 11.46
CA PHE A 419 9.37 0.19 12.39
C PHE A 419 10.10 -0.97 11.73
N ALA A 420 9.70 -1.37 10.52
CA ALA A 420 10.33 -2.45 9.76
C ALA A 420 11.77 -2.08 9.36
N ILE A 421 11.98 -0.82 8.94
CA ILE A 421 13.29 -0.29 8.58
C ILE A 421 14.16 -0.16 9.83
N TRP A 422 13.62 0.36 10.94
CA TRP A 422 14.36 0.44 12.20
C TRP A 422 14.77 -0.93 12.74
N THR A 423 13.91 -1.94 12.58
CA THR A 423 14.24 -3.33 12.93
C THR A 423 15.39 -3.84 12.07
N ALA A 424 15.37 -3.59 10.75
CA ALA A 424 16.42 -4.00 9.83
C ALA A 424 17.75 -3.29 10.09
N VAL A 425 17.72 -1.97 10.35
CA VAL A 425 18.89 -1.17 10.71
C VAL A 425 19.48 -1.65 12.03
N SER A 426 18.65 -1.89 13.05
CA SER A 426 19.08 -2.44 14.34
C SER A 426 19.75 -3.79 14.15
N GLN A 427 19.16 -4.67 13.34
CA GLN A 427 19.71 -5.98 13.02
C GLN A 427 21.07 -5.88 12.33
N PHE A 428 21.22 -4.96 11.36
CA PHE A 428 22.47 -4.71 10.67
C PHE A 428 23.57 -4.23 11.63
N ILE A 429 23.27 -3.21 12.45
CA ILE A 429 24.20 -2.63 13.42
C ILE A 429 24.61 -3.67 14.46
N LEU A 430 23.65 -4.37 15.08
CA LEU A 430 23.93 -5.36 16.12
C LEU A 430 24.74 -6.54 15.59
N THR A 431 24.47 -7.00 14.37
CA THR A 431 25.25 -8.08 13.75
C THR A 431 26.69 -7.68 13.50
N GLY A 432 26.95 -6.39 13.20
CA GLY A 432 28.30 -5.84 13.04
C GLY A 432 29.03 -5.63 14.38
N LEU A 433 28.33 -5.14 15.40
CA LEU A 433 28.94 -4.78 16.70
C LEU A 433 29.15 -5.97 17.64
N VAL A 434 28.28 -6.98 17.61
CA VAL A 434 28.35 -8.11 18.53
C VAL A 434 29.33 -9.16 17.99
N SER A 435 30.35 -9.50 18.78
CA SER A 435 31.35 -10.49 18.39
C SER A 435 30.80 -11.93 18.39
N ASP A 436 31.33 -12.76 17.49
CA ASP A 436 30.91 -14.16 17.36
C ASP A 436 31.22 -14.98 18.62
N ASN A 437 32.26 -14.60 19.39
CA ASN A 437 32.57 -15.24 20.66
C ASN A 437 31.44 -15.10 21.68
N LYS A 438 30.80 -13.93 21.77
CA LYS A 438 29.64 -13.72 22.66
C LYS A 438 28.46 -14.59 22.23
N ILE A 439 28.19 -14.66 20.93
CA ILE A 439 27.11 -15.47 20.37
C ILE A 439 27.37 -16.96 20.57
N ASN A 440 28.60 -17.43 20.35
CA ASN A 440 28.99 -18.81 20.58
C ASN A 440 28.86 -19.19 22.06
N ARG A 441 29.16 -18.27 22.99
CA ARG A 441 28.95 -18.51 24.42
C ARG A 441 27.46 -18.62 24.77
N LEU A 442 26.61 -17.79 24.15
CA LEU A 442 25.15 -17.81 24.37
C LEU A 442 24.48 -19.08 23.81
N LEU A 443 24.90 -19.52 22.62
CA LEU A 443 24.27 -20.63 21.89
C LEU A 443 24.95 -22.00 22.14
N GLY A 444 26.07 -22.02 22.86
CA GLY A 444 26.86 -23.22 23.14
C GLY A 444 28.16 -23.27 22.34
N ILE A 445 29.29 -23.39 23.04
CA ILE A 445 30.62 -23.53 22.44
C ILE A 445 30.78 -24.95 21.89
N GLY A 446 31.29 -25.08 20.66
CA GLY A 446 31.48 -26.39 20.01
C GLY A 446 30.22 -27.02 19.41
N GLU A 447 29.04 -26.42 19.62
CA GLU A 447 27.78 -26.92 19.06
C GLU A 447 27.72 -26.80 17.53
N SER A 448 27.00 -27.72 16.88
CA SER A 448 26.79 -27.70 15.44
C SER A 448 26.03 -26.44 14.99
N PRO A 449 26.25 -25.93 13.76
CA PRO A 449 25.53 -24.76 13.24
C PRO A 449 24.00 -24.91 13.31
N GLN A 450 23.49 -26.13 13.06
CA GLN A 450 22.06 -26.46 13.13
C GLN A 450 21.54 -26.36 14.56
N ARG A 451 22.27 -26.89 15.56
CA ARG A 451 21.87 -26.81 16.97
C ARG A 451 21.91 -25.39 17.51
N LYS A 452 22.89 -24.59 17.09
CA LYS A 452 22.94 -23.14 17.38
C LYS A 452 21.73 -22.41 16.78
N ALA A 453 21.37 -22.70 15.53
CA ALA A 453 20.21 -22.11 14.88
C ALA A 453 18.89 -22.50 15.57
N ALA A 454 18.72 -23.77 15.93
CA ALA A 454 17.55 -24.25 16.68
C ALA A 454 17.41 -23.55 18.05
N THR A 455 18.53 -23.43 18.77
CA THR A 455 18.57 -22.74 20.07
C THR A 455 18.23 -21.26 19.93
N ALA A 456 18.81 -20.58 18.95
CA ALA A 456 18.51 -19.18 18.65
C ALA A 456 17.02 -18.98 18.31
N LEU A 457 16.47 -19.81 17.42
CA LEU A 457 15.05 -19.78 17.05
C LEU A 457 14.15 -19.96 18.28
N ARG A 458 14.45 -20.94 19.14
CA ARG A 458 13.68 -21.19 20.37
C ARG A 458 13.65 -19.96 21.28
N TYR A 459 14.79 -19.31 21.51
CA TYR A 459 14.85 -18.08 22.31
C TYR A 459 14.03 -16.97 21.70
N THR A 460 14.14 -16.78 20.38
CA THR A 460 13.42 -15.72 19.67
C THR A 460 11.92 -15.94 19.65
N TYR A 461 11.46 -17.17 19.38
CA TYR A 461 10.04 -17.51 19.46
C TYR A 461 9.48 -17.29 20.87
N ASN A 462 10.18 -17.77 21.90
CA ASN A 462 9.74 -17.60 23.29
C ASN A 462 9.65 -16.12 23.67
N PHE A 463 10.64 -15.32 23.32
CA PHE A 463 10.63 -13.89 23.58
C PHE A 463 9.40 -13.22 22.97
N VAL A 464 9.14 -13.45 21.68
CA VAL A 464 8.01 -12.83 20.98
C VAL A 464 6.68 -13.35 21.52
N LEU A 465 6.55 -14.65 21.79
CA LEU A 465 5.34 -15.24 22.38
C LEU A 465 5.04 -14.68 23.78
N VAL A 466 6.06 -14.41 24.60
CA VAL A 466 5.86 -13.76 25.91
C VAL A 466 5.32 -12.35 25.71
N VAL A 467 5.93 -11.54 24.85
CA VAL A 467 5.47 -10.15 24.62
C VAL A 467 4.06 -10.13 24.03
N THR A 468 3.77 -10.96 23.02
CA THR A 468 2.43 -11.08 22.42
C THR A 468 1.42 -11.64 23.41
N GLY A 469 1.81 -12.63 24.23
CA GLY A 469 0.95 -13.19 25.27
C GLY A 469 0.58 -12.16 26.32
N LEU A 470 1.50 -11.27 26.70
CA LEU A 470 1.21 -10.18 27.64
C LEU A 470 0.17 -9.21 27.07
N THR A 471 0.33 -8.75 25.83
CA THR A 471 -0.67 -7.84 25.23
C THR A 471 -2.02 -8.52 25.00
N HIS A 472 -2.01 -9.81 24.64
CA HIS A 472 -3.25 -10.60 24.50
C HIS A 472 -3.95 -10.83 25.84
N SER A 473 -3.19 -11.11 26.91
CA SER A 473 -3.74 -11.37 28.25
C SER A 473 -4.45 -10.15 28.82
N LEU A 474 -3.93 -8.93 28.57
CA LEU A 474 -4.59 -7.69 29.01
C LEU A 474 -6.06 -7.63 28.54
N ILE A 475 -6.31 -8.02 27.31
CA ILE A 475 -7.65 -8.05 26.72
C ILE A 475 -8.53 -9.12 27.31
N LEU A 476 -7.98 -10.33 27.48
CA LEU A 476 -8.73 -11.43 28.09
C LEU A 476 -9.17 -11.04 29.49
N VAL A 477 -8.31 -10.37 30.25
CA VAL A 477 -8.66 -9.82 31.57
C VAL A 477 -9.80 -8.81 31.47
N PHE A 478 -9.74 -7.85 30.54
CA PHE A 478 -10.85 -6.88 30.37
C PHE A 478 -12.17 -7.57 29.98
N GLY A 479 -12.12 -8.58 29.12
CA GLY A 479 -13.31 -9.36 28.74
C GLY A 479 -13.89 -10.16 29.91
N LEU A 480 -13.04 -10.84 30.68
CA LEU A 480 -13.44 -11.67 31.82
C LEU A 480 -13.91 -10.83 33.02
N CYS A 481 -13.30 -9.67 33.24
CA CYS A 481 -13.66 -8.75 34.31
C CYS A 481 -14.78 -7.78 33.92
N HIS A 482 -15.35 -7.89 32.71
CA HIS A 482 -16.40 -6.98 32.23
C HIS A 482 -17.59 -6.89 33.19
N ALA A 483 -18.11 -8.02 33.68
CA ALA A 483 -19.21 -8.06 34.65
C ALA A 483 -18.87 -7.37 35.99
N PHE A 484 -17.61 -7.45 36.41
CA PHE A 484 -17.13 -6.76 37.61
C PHE A 484 -17.02 -5.24 37.36
N ILE A 485 -16.48 -4.82 36.21
CA ILE A 485 -16.41 -3.42 35.80
C ILE A 485 -17.82 -2.83 35.69
N GLN A 486 -18.77 -3.57 35.11
CA GLN A 486 -20.17 -3.17 35.00
C GLN A 486 -20.83 -2.93 36.36
N SER A 487 -20.44 -3.68 37.38
CA SER A 487 -20.98 -3.53 38.74
C SER A 487 -20.44 -2.28 39.46
N TYR A 488 -19.26 -1.79 39.09
CA TYR A 488 -18.60 -0.65 39.74
C TYR A 488 -18.66 0.67 38.94
N SER A 489 -18.55 0.59 37.61
CA SER A 489 -18.62 1.72 36.68
C SER A 489 -19.40 1.32 35.40
N PRO A 490 -20.73 1.47 35.40
CA PRO A 490 -21.59 1.09 34.28
C PRO A 490 -21.26 1.84 32.98
N GLU A 491 -20.88 3.12 33.09
CA GLU A 491 -20.55 3.99 31.95
C GLU A 491 -19.28 3.50 31.22
N THR A 492 -18.24 3.16 31.98
CA THR A 492 -17.00 2.58 31.44
C THR A 492 -17.23 1.19 30.86
N ALA A 493 -18.11 0.39 31.48
CA ALA A 493 -18.41 -0.97 31.02
C ALA A 493 -19.11 -1.01 29.65
N ASN A 494 -19.90 0.00 29.32
CA ASN A 494 -20.55 0.10 28.00
C ASN A 494 -19.54 0.38 26.89
N GLN A 495 -18.54 1.24 27.15
CA GLN A 495 -17.45 1.52 26.20
C GLN A 495 -16.51 0.32 26.05
N LEU A 496 -16.30 -0.47 27.10
CA LEU A 496 -15.44 -1.65 27.09
C LEU A 496 -16.18 -2.97 26.84
N HIS A 497 -17.35 -2.92 26.19
CA HIS A 497 -18.12 -4.13 25.92
C HIS A 497 -17.34 -5.08 24.97
N PRO A 498 -17.12 -6.37 25.31
CA PRO A 498 -16.29 -7.27 24.51
C PRO A 498 -16.72 -7.40 23.04
N LEU A 499 -18.03 -7.39 22.78
CA LEU A 499 -18.54 -7.40 21.41
C LEU A 499 -18.16 -6.13 20.64
N LEU A 500 -18.10 -4.96 21.27
CA LEU A 500 -17.67 -3.74 20.59
C LEU A 500 -16.18 -3.83 20.19
N ILE A 501 -15.35 -4.34 21.09
CA ILE A 501 -13.89 -4.41 20.90
C ILE A 501 -13.51 -5.49 19.89
N PHE A 502 -14.26 -6.60 19.77
CA PHE A 502 -13.88 -7.73 18.91
C PHE A 502 -14.79 -8.00 17.73
N GLN A 503 -16.03 -7.52 17.72
CA GLN A 503 -16.94 -7.76 16.61
C GLN A 503 -16.83 -6.61 15.59
N PRO A 504 -16.34 -6.90 14.38
CA PRO A 504 -16.28 -5.89 13.34
C PRO A 504 -17.66 -5.60 12.79
N ILE A 505 -17.78 -4.42 12.16
CA ILE A 505 -18.97 -4.06 11.41
C ILE A 505 -19.18 -5.10 10.31
N SER A 506 -20.44 -5.49 10.12
CA SER A 506 -20.81 -6.44 9.08
C SER A 506 -20.29 -5.97 7.71
N PRO A 507 -19.62 -6.85 6.92
CA PRO A 507 -19.25 -6.57 5.54
C PRO A 507 -20.43 -6.27 4.61
N PHE A 508 -21.67 -6.42 5.08
CA PHE A 508 -22.88 -6.13 4.32
C PHE A 508 -23.60 -4.86 4.77
N LEU A 509 -23.06 -4.12 5.75
CA LEU A 509 -23.65 -2.86 6.18
C LEU A 509 -23.59 -1.82 5.06
N ASN A 510 -24.72 -1.16 4.80
CA ASN A 510 -24.84 -0.12 3.79
C ASN A 510 -25.13 1.27 4.39
N GLU A 511 -25.39 1.35 5.69
CA GLU A 511 -25.63 2.62 6.38
C GLU A 511 -24.31 3.37 6.61
N LYS A 512 -24.36 4.69 6.47
CA LYS A 512 -23.21 5.55 6.79
C LYS A 512 -23.04 5.62 8.30
N LEU A 513 -21.79 5.63 8.75
CA LEU A 513 -21.48 5.82 10.16
C LEU A 513 -21.58 7.29 10.54
N ASP A 514 -21.96 7.51 11.79
CA ASP A 514 -22.08 8.85 12.39
C ASP A 514 -20.76 9.26 13.07
N ALA A 515 -19.95 8.26 13.45
CA ALA A 515 -18.68 8.40 14.17
C ALA A 515 -17.55 7.69 13.41
N PHE A 516 -16.43 8.38 13.23
CA PHE A 516 -15.31 7.87 12.45
C PHE A 516 -14.52 6.81 13.24
N GLU A 517 -14.51 6.90 14.57
CA GLU A 517 -13.80 6.00 15.49
C GLU A 517 -14.29 4.56 15.36
N ARG A 518 -15.61 4.37 15.23
CA ARG A 518 -16.23 3.06 15.00
C ARG A 518 -15.80 2.47 13.65
N GLY A 519 -15.68 3.32 12.64
CA GLY A 519 -15.18 2.94 11.32
C GLY A 519 -13.72 2.48 11.39
N ILE A 520 -12.86 3.26 12.06
CA ILE A 520 -11.44 2.92 12.27
C ILE A 520 -11.29 1.60 13.02
N LEU A 521 -12.02 1.44 14.13
CA LEU A 521 -11.98 0.21 14.93
C LEU A 521 -12.32 -1.00 14.04
N SER A 522 -13.40 -0.91 13.27
CA SER A 522 -13.77 -1.97 12.34
C SER A 522 -12.76 -2.22 11.23
N LEU A 523 -12.04 -1.19 10.79
CA LEU A 523 -10.99 -1.34 9.78
C LEU A 523 -9.85 -2.16 10.35
N LEU A 524 -9.34 -1.77 11.52
CA LEU A 524 -8.23 -2.44 12.19
C LEU A 524 -8.59 -3.87 12.63
N GLN A 525 -9.86 -4.11 13.02
CA GLN A 525 -10.38 -5.44 13.32
C GLN A 525 -10.29 -6.38 12.11
N HIS A 526 -10.86 -5.98 10.97
CA HIS A 526 -10.74 -6.78 9.74
C HIS A 526 -9.28 -6.98 9.36
N ASP A 527 -8.49 -5.91 9.37
CA ASP A 527 -7.08 -5.95 8.99
C ASP A 527 -6.29 -6.99 9.82
N THR A 528 -6.48 -6.98 11.14
CA THR A 528 -5.84 -7.92 12.06
C THR A 528 -6.34 -9.35 11.88
N TYR A 529 -7.65 -9.54 11.68
CA TYR A 529 -8.25 -10.88 11.57
C TYR A 529 -7.87 -11.59 10.27
N PHE A 530 -7.88 -10.88 9.14
CA PHE A 530 -7.43 -11.46 7.87
C PHE A 530 -5.95 -11.83 7.92
N ALA A 531 -5.11 -10.97 8.51
CA ALA A 531 -3.70 -11.27 8.71
C ALA A 531 -3.50 -12.51 9.61
N GLY A 532 -4.16 -12.55 10.77
CA GLY A 532 -4.05 -13.65 11.72
C GLY A 532 -4.57 -14.98 11.17
N ALA A 533 -5.75 -14.98 10.54
CA ALA A 533 -6.33 -16.18 9.93
C ALA A 533 -5.41 -16.74 8.84
N SER A 534 -4.88 -15.89 7.96
CA SER A 534 -3.97 -16.33 6.89
C SER A 534 -2.67 -16.91 7.45
N SER A 535 -2.08 -16.28 8.47
CA SER A 535 -0.85 -16.75 9.12
C SER A 535 -1.05 -18.08 9.82
N LEU A 536 -2.21 -18.28 10.45
CA LEU A 536 -2.53 -19.54 11.12
C LEU A 536 -2.76 -20.67 10.13
N ILE A 537 -3.51 -20.43 9.04
CA ILE A 537 -3.70 -21.41 7.95
C ILE A 537 -2.34 -21.83 7.36
N TRP A 538 -1.49 -20.84 7.08
CA TRP A 538 -0.15 -21.06 6.55
C TRP A 538 0.74 -21.87 7.52
N ALA A 539 0.77 -21.51 8.80
CA ALA A 539 1.56 -22.20 9.81
C ALA A 539 1.10 -23.65 10.00
N LEU A 540 -0.22 -23.90 10.05
CA LEU A 540 -0.78 -25.25 10.18
C LEU A 540 -0.45 -26.13 8.97
N TYR A 541 -0.50 -25.57 7.75
CA TYR A 541 -0.06 -26.27 6.55
C TYR A 541 1.40 -26.69 6.67
N LEU A 542 2.31 -25.77 7.03
CA LEU A 542 3.73 -26.08 7.17
C LEU A 542 4.00 -27.08 8.31
N TYR A 543 3.24 -27.03 9.40
CA TYR A 543 3.31 -28.02 10.47
C TYR A 543 2.87 -29.41 10.02
N SER A 544 1.78 -29.51 9.27
CA SER A 544 1.25 -30.77 8.74
C SER A 544 2.22 -31.48 7.78
N ASN A 545 3.09 -30.72 7.11
CA ASN A 545 4.14 -31.28 6.25
C ASN A 545 5.28 -31.94 7.03
N VAL A 546 5.50 -31.55 8.30
CA VAL A 546 6.53 -32.13 9.17
C VAL A 546 5.99 -33.33 9.95
N LYS A 547 4.72 -33.28 10.38
CA LYS A 547 4.06 -34.39 11.07
C LYS A 547 2.97 -35.01 10.19
N PRO A 548 3.33 -35.84 9.20
CA PRO A 548 2.35 -36.56 8.39
C PRO A 548 1.56 -37.53 9.29
N GLY A 549 0.24 -37.34 9.38
CA GLY A 549 -0.64 -38.16 10.22
C GLY A 549 -1.38 -37.39 11.32
N VAL A 550 -1.07 -36.10 11.52
CA VAL A 550 -1.90 -35.26 12.40
C VAL A 550 -3.29 -35.09 11.79
N THR A 551 -4.32 -35.43 12.56
CA THR A 551 -5.71 -35.32 12.12
C THR A 551 -6.14 -33.85 12.02
N PHE A 552 -7.12 -33.56 11.16
CA PHE A 552 -7.69 -32.21 11.06
C PHE A 552 -8.21 -31.71 12.42
N ALA A 553 -8.86 -32.57 13.20
CA ALA A 553 -9.34 -32.24 14.54
C ALA A 553 -8.20 -31.83 15.50
N ALA A 554 -7.04 -32.51 15.43
CA ALA A 554 -5.87 -32.13 16.23
C ALA A 554 -5.27 -30.79 15.79
N LEU A 555 -5.24 -30.50 14.48
CA LEU A 555 -4.81 -29.20 13.97
C LEU A 555 -5.74 -28.07 14.44
N VAL A 556 -7.05 -28.27 14.35
CA VAL A 556 -8.06 -27.30 14.82
C VAL A 556 -7.94 -27.12 16.33
N GLY A 557 -7.88 -28.20 17.11
CA GLY A 557 -7.71 -28.12 18.57
C GLY A 557 -6.45 -27.34 18.96
N LYS A 558 -5.32 -27.60 18.29
CA LYS A 558 -4.08 -26.83 18.49
C LYS A 558 -4.23 -25.35 18.14
N ALA A 559 -4.83 -25.06 16.98
CA ALA A 559 -5.09 -23.71 16.53
C ALA A 559 -5.96 -22.94 17.54
N THR A 560 -7.02 -23.58 18.06
CA THR A 560 -7.90 -23.02 19.08
C THR A 560 -7.15 -22.74 20.38
N VAL A 561 -6.42 -23.72 20.93
CA VAL A 561 -5.66 -23.55 22.18
C VAL A 561 -4.67 -22.40 22.08
N PHE A 562 -3.86 -22.37 21.01
CA PHE A 562 -2.88 -21.29 20.88
C PHE A 562 -3.50 -19.93 20.57
N THR A 563 -4.65 -19.89 19.88
CA THR A 563 -5.37 -18.62 19.64
C THR A 563 -5.92 -18.05 20.93
N VAL A 564 -6.40 -18.89 21.84
CA VAL A 564 -6.85 -18.45 23.18
C VAL A 564 -5.69 -17.95 24.03
N LEU A 565 -4.47 -18.51 23.87
CA LEU A 565 -3.33 -18.11 24.66
C LEU A 565 -2.61 -16.86 24.14
N PHE A 566 -2.55 -16.67 22.83
CA PHE A 566 -1.68 -15.67 22.20
C PHE A 566 -2.36 -14.82 21.12
N GLY A 567 -3.64 -15.02 20.85
CA GLY A 567 -4.31 -14.52 19.64
C GLY A 567 -3.86 -15.26 18.36
N PRO A 568 -4.47 -14.99 17.20
CA PRO A 568 -4.29 -15.78 15.98
C PRO A 568 -2.89 -15.65 15.35
N CYS A 569 -2.27 -14.47 15.36
CA CYS A 569 -0.90 -14.30 14.87
C CYS A 569 0.11 -14.92 15.84
N GLY A 570 -0.12 -14.77 17.15
CA GLY A 570 0.66 -15.47 18.18
C GLY A 570 0.53 -16.99 18.08
N ALA A 571 -0.66 -17.49 17.73
CA ALA A 571 -0.89 -18.91 17.50
C ALA A 571 -0.12 -19.44 16.30
N ALA A 572 -0.11 -18.69 15.19
CA ALA A 572 0.73 -19.02 14.03
C ALA A 572 2.21 -19.11 14.43
N LEU A 573 2.70 -18.16 15.24
CA LEU A 573 4.07 -18.17 15.75
C LEU A 573 4.36 -19.39 16.64
N ALA A 574 3.43 -19.77 17.52
CA ALA A 574 3.57 -20.95 18.38
C ALA A 574 3.57 -22.27 17.58
N VAL A 575 2.72 -22.39 16.55
CA VAL A 575 2.72 -23.54 15.62
C VAL A 575 4.05 -23.62 14.87
N MET A 576 4.59 -22.48 14.42
CA MET A 576 5.87 -22.40 13.73
C MET A 576 7.05 -22.77 14.63
N LYS A 577 7.01 -22.37 15.91
CA LYS A 577 7.96 -22.82 16.93
C LYS A 577 7.96 -24.34 17.05
N GLU A 578 6.80 -24.97 17.23
CA GLU A 578 6.72 -26.44 17.37
C GLU A 578 7.18 -27.16 16.10
N ARG A 579 6.83 -26.61 14.92
CA ARG A 579 7.30 -27.14 13.63
C ARG A 579 8.82 -27.19 13.62
N ASP A 580 9.47 -26.06 13.92
CA ASP A 580 10.92 -25.95 13.89
C ASP A 580 11.57 -26.89 14.92
N GLU A 581 11.04 -26.95 16.15
CA GLU A 581 11.52 -27.89 17.18
C GLU A 581 11.42 -29.35 16.72
N THR A 582 10.35 -29.73 16.03
CA THR A 582 10.19 -31.08 15.48
C THR A 582 11.25 -31.38 14.41
N VAL A 583 11.45 -30.46 13.46
CA VAL A 583 12.45 -30.63 12.38
C VAL A 583 13.86 -30.78 12.93
N PHE A 584 14.22 -29.99 13.94
CA PHE A 584 15.57 -30.05 14.51
C PHE A 584 15.77 -31.28 15.42
N ALA A 585 14.73 -31.80 16.07
CA ALA A 585 14.81 -33.05 16.85
C ALA A 585 15.07 -34.28 15.97
N ASP A 586 14.36 -34.41 14.85
CA ASP A 586 14.56 -35.53 13.90
C ASP A 586 15.97 -35.51 13.27
N SER A 587 16.55 -34.30 13.13
CA SER A 587 17.91 -34.14 12.63
C SER A 587 19.00 -34.59 13.62
N THR A 588 18.72 -34.57 14.93
CA THR A 588 19.67 -35.06 15.96
C THR A 588 19.64 -36.58 16.11
N ASP A 589 18.47 -37.20 15.96
CA ASP A 589 18.30 -38.65 16.09
C ASP A 589 18.86 -39.42 14.88
N SER A 590 18.89 -38.80 13.71
CA SER A 590 19.51 -39.37 12.50
C SER A 590 21.05 -39.38 12.52
N VAL A 591 21.68 -38.62 13.41
CA VAL A 591 23.15 -38.55 13.54
C VAL A 591 23.70 -39.51 14.59
N THR A 592 22.86 -40.04 15.49
CA THR A 592 23.27 -41.09 16.42
C THR A 592 23.15 -42.45 15.73
N PRO A 593 24.26 -43.17 15.45
CA PRO A 593 24.17 -44.49 14.87
C PRO A 593 23.43 -45.40 15.86
N LYS A 594 22.32 -46.01 15.42
CA LYS A 594 21.71 -47.12 16.14
C LYS A 594 22.79 -48.18 16.32
N LYS A 595 23.27 -48.36 17.54
CA LYS A 595 24.04 -49.56 17.91
C LYS A 595 23.11 -50.75 17.63
N GLN A 596 23.34 -51.44 16.53
CA GLN A 596 22.84 -52.78 16.34
C GLN A 596 23.55 -53.64 17.40
N ASN A 597 22.78 -54.10 18.37
CA ASN A 597 23.14 -55.26 19.20
C ASN A 597 22.69 -56.52 18.48
#